data_AF-A0A952Y873-F1
#
_entry.id   AF-A0A952Y873-F1
#
_cell.length_a   1.000
_cell.length_b   1.000
_cell.length_c   1.000
_cell.angle_alpha   90.00
_cell.angle_beta   90.00
_cell.angle_gamma   90.00
#
_symmetry.space_group_name_H-M   'P 1'
#
loop_
_entity.id
_entity.type
_entity.pdbx_description
1 polymer ?
#
loop_
_entity_poly.entity_id
_entity_poly.type
_entity_poly.pdbx_seq_one_letter_code
_entity_poly.pdbx_strand_id
1 'polypeptide(L)'
;MRGAAVASRLPHDAPDAVSGPMAQATPSRRWVPVFAAFVFACLLSIAAFPDAWLSMAYVWWTSDTFAHGFIALPCAAWMIWRRRDDWAQVEQRAWWPGLAAVLGCGALWLAGRLGGVASIEELAAVAAIPATLLLLAGPSIVRALAFPLAFLFFAVPIGEFLTPIMMDYTADATVMALRWSGVPVYREGLHFMVPTGRWSVVEACSGLRYLIASLALGVLYAYLQFRTLRYRLMFIAMAVAVPIVANWIRAYMIVMLGHLSGMRIATGVDHLVYGWVFFGIVMAAMFWFGSRWREPATAEPAPPAEPSGGGTGAPGVAPASLPTQGGAAPRRPVVIAALVAAAAVLAWRPVAGAMLAATHPIQVGPALRAALAAFPEAPALPFEPAYFDAREAVRLSRSVDGQPVDVHAFYYARQHESQEMIHARNTLVKLDDPRWSIRSSGSESTPFGQAASYRLVSPGGAMLLVWHWYAVDGWQSPSAYRAKAATAWSLATGHGDHSVAVTLATPIGDEGGAAALQSARSRLAKAATALAPAVDAASRGRTATAGAQ
;
A
#
# COMPACT_ATOMS: atom_id res chain seq x y z
N MET A 1 -66.00 -79.37 12.94
CA MET A 1 -65.62 -80.59 13.67
C MET A 1 -64.12 -80.51 13.96
N ARG A 2 -63.73 -80.65 15.24
CA ARG A 2 -62.42 -81.11 15.80
C ARG A 2 -61.16 -80.65 15.02
N GLY A 3 -60.35 -79.71 15.48
CA GLY A 3 -59.63 -79.69 16.75
C GLY A 3 -58.18 -80.13 16.51
N ALA A 4 -57.21 -79.23 16.72
CA ALA A 4 -55.81 -79.58 17.01
C ALA A 4 -55.04 -78.33 17.45
N ALA A 5 -54.79 -78.24 18.75
CA ALA A 5 -53.77 -77.40 19.33
C ALA A 5 -52.39 -78.02 19.03
N VAL A 6 -51.43 -77.19 18.61
CA VAL A 6 -50.00 -77.49 18.73
C VAL A 6 -49.33 -76.27 19.36
N ALA A 7 -49.03 -76.40 20.64
CA ALA A 7 -48.07 -75.58 21.33
C ALA A 7 -46.67 -76.09 20.99
N SER A 8 -45.70 -75.20 20.72
CA SER A 8 -44.34 -75.32 21.27
C SER A 8 -43.40 -74.20 20.82
N ARG A 9 -42.86 -73.52 21.84
CA ARG A 9 -41.46 -73.04 21.98
C ARG A 9 -41.06 -71.75 21.24
N LEU A 10 -41.21 -70.65 21.97
CA LEU A 10 -40.25 -69.55 21.99
C LEU A 10 -38.90 -70.06 22.52
N PRO A 11 -37.77 -69.67 21.90
CA PRO A 11 -36.49 -69.52 22.59
C PRO A 11 -36.35 -68.05 23.00
N HIS A 12 -36.50 -67.80 24.30
CA HIS A 12 -35.77 -66.73 24.97
C HIS A 12 -34.28 -67.07 24.87
N ASP A 13 -33.49 -66.17 24.30
CA ASP A 13 -32.09 -65.87 24.66
C ASP A 13 -31.53 -64.88 23.64
N ALA A 14 -31.87 -63.60 23.82
CA ALA A 14 -31.10 -62.50 23.24
C ALA A 14 -30.13 -62.03 24.34
N PRO A 15 -28.81 -62.07 24.14
CA PRO A 15 -27.90 -61.45 25.09
C PRO A 15 -28.09 -59.93 25.02
N ASP A 16 -28.32 -59.32 26.17
CA ASP A 16 -28.34 -57.87 26.38
C ASP A 16 -27.09 -57.24 25.77
N ALA A 17 -27.24 -56.66 24.58
CA ALA A 17 -26.25 -55.76 24.02
C ALA A 17 -26.25 -54.49 24.87
N VAL A 18 -25.39 -54.50 25.89
CA VAL A 18 -25.02 -53.32 26.67
C VAL A 18 -24.57 -52.26 25.70
N SER A 19 -25.48 -51.33 25.41
CA SER A 19 -25.24 -50.12 24.65
C SER A 19 -24.36 -49.24 25.55
N GLY A 20 -23.05 -49.45 25.49
CA GLY A 20 -22.09 -48.58 26.16
C GLY A 20 -22.32 -47.15 25.68
N PRO A 21 -22.31 -46.14 26.57
CA PRO A 21 -22.48 -44.76 26.15
C PRO A 21 -21.40 -44.44 25.13
N MET A 22 -21.81 -44.09 23.90
CA MET A 22 -20.94 -43.42 22.94
C MET A 22 -20.25 -42.28 23.67
N ALA A 23 -18.95 -42.43 23.93
CA ALA A 23 -18.14 -41.40 24.53
C ALA A 23 -18.23 -40.18 23.61
N GLN A 24 -19.07 -39.20 23.99
CA GLN A 24 -19.13 -37.92 23.32
C GLN A 24 -17.75 -37.29 23.46
N ALA A 25 -16.99 -37.28 22.36
CA ALA A 25 -15.70 -36.62 22.31
C ALA A 25 -15.90 -35.17 22.72
N THR A 26 -15.44 -34.80 23.92
CA THR A 26 -15.57 -33.44 24.42
C THR A 26 -14.81 -32.53 23.44
N PRO A 27 -15.41 -31.46 22.90
CA PRO A 27 -14.74 -30.60 21.94
C PRO A 27 -13.46 -30.06 22.58
N SER A 28 -12.31 -30.47 22.03
CA SER A 28 -11.03 -30.11 22.61
C SER A 28 -10.86 -28.59 22.56
N ARG A 29 -10.73 -27.93 23.73
CA ARG A 29 -10.49 -26.48 23.84
C ARG A 29 -9.10 -26.05 23.34
N ARG A 30 -8.44 -26.87 22.52
CA ARG A 30 -7.10 -26.66 21.97
C ARG A 30 -7.02 -25.49 20.99
N TRP A 31 -8.17 -25.02 20.48
CA TRP A 31 -8.26 -23.84 19.63
C TRP A 31 -8.08 -22.50 20.36
N VAL A 32 -8.43 -22.45 21.66
CA VAL A 32 -8.38 -21.23 22.50
C VAL A 32 -6.98 -20.59 22.51
N PRO A 33 -5.87 -21.31 22.75
CA PRO A 33 -4.54 -20.69 22.78
C PRO A 33 -4.09 -20.11 21.44
N VAL A 34 -4.45 -20.70 20.29
CA VAL A 34 -4.13 -20.11 18.97
C VAL A 34 -4.93 -18.82 18.76
N PHE A 35 -6.22 -18.85 19.07
CA PHE A 35 -7.06 -17.66 18.95
C PHE A 35 -6.58 -16.55 19.89
N ALA A 36 -6.19 -16.90 21.12
CA ALA A 36 -5.56 -15.98 22.06
C ALA A 36 -4.23 -15.43 21.53
N ALA A 37 -3.38 -16.26 20.92
CA ALA A 37 -2.12 -15.82 20.29
C ALA A 37 -2.37 -14.88 19.11
N PHE A 38 -3.41 -15.13 18.30
CA PHE A 38 -3.83 -14.25 17.22
C PHE A 38 -4.33 -12.89 17.74
N VAL A 39 -5.19 -12.89 18.76
CA VAL A 39 -5.67 -11.66 19.41
C VAL A 39 -4.50 -10.89 20.03
N PHE A 40 -3.59 -11.59 20.73
CA PHE A 40 -2.37 -10.99 21.27
C PHE A 40 -1.51 -10.37 20.17
N ALA A 41 -1.30 -11.05 19.04
CA ALA A 41 -0.55 -10.51 17.92
C ALA A 41 -1.19 -9.25 17.31
N CYS A 42 -2.52 -9.22 17.20
CA CYS A 42 -3.26 -8.02 16.77
C CYS A 42 -3.07 -6.86 17.75
N LEU A 43 -3.28 -7.10 19.05
CA LEU A 43 -3.13 -6.08 20.09
C LEU A 43 -1.69 -5.57 20.20
N LEU A 44 -0.70 -6.47 20.09
CA LEU A 44 0.72 -6.09 20.10
C LEU A 44 1.06 -5.21 18.89
N SER A 45 0.60 -5.58 17.68
CA SER A 45 0.80 -4.75 16.48
C SER A 45 0.17 -3.37 16.64
N ILE A 46 -1.07 -3.29 17.13
CA ILE A 46 -1.77 -2.01 17.37
C ILE A 46 -1.03 -1.16 18.40
N ALA A 47 -0.57 -1.78 19.51
CA ALA A 47 0.14 -1.06 20.56
C ALA A 47 1.54 -0.59 20.12
N ALA A 48 2.22 -1.36 19.27
CA ALA A 48 3.56 -1.05 18.82
C ALA A 48 3.60 -0.08 17.62
N PHE A 49 2.58 -0.09 16.77
CA PHE A 49 2.50 0.75 15.58
C PHE A 49 1.19 1.54 15.52
N PRO A 50 0.85 2.31 16.58
CA PRO A 50 -0.44 3.00 16.64
C PRO A 50 -0.62 4.00 15.50
N ASP A 51 0.46 4.68 15.10
CA ASP A 51 0.47 5.69 14.04
C ASP A 51 0.07 5.06 12.68
N ALA A 52 0.58 3.86 12.37
CA ALA A 52 0.23 3.11 11.17
C ALA A 52 -1.25 2.65 11.18
N TRP A 53 -1.74 2.14 12.31
CA TRP A 53 -3.14 1.71 12.42
C TRP A 53 -4.13 2.88 12.39
N LEU A 54 -3.78 4.01 13.00
CA LEU A 54 -4.57 5.24 12.94
C LEU A 54 -4.57 5.83 11.52
N SER A 55 -3.43 5.82 10.82
CA SER A 55 -3.34 6.19 9.40
C SER A 55 -4.27 5.34 8.54
N MET A 56 -4.18 4.01 8.65
CA MET A 56 -5.08 3.11 7.92
C MET A 56 -6.56 3.37 8.25
N ALA A 57 -6.90 3.51 9.54
CA ALA A 57 -8.26 3.78 9.97
C ALA A 57 -8.81 5.12 9.42
N TYR A 58 -7.96 6.16 9.39
CA TYR A 58 -8.30 7.44 8.78
C TYR A 58 -8.58 7.29 7.28
N VAL A 59 -7.73 6.56 6.55
CA VAL A 59 -7.92 6.30 5.12
C VAL A 59 -9.18 5.48 4.86
N TRP A 60 -9.44 4.44 5.65
CA TRP A 60 -10.67 3.64 5.50
C TRP A 60 -11.94 4.47 5.77
N TRP A 61 -11.87 5.47 6.65
CA TRP A 61 -12.99 6.34 7.00
C TRP A 61 -13.23 7.45 5.98
N THR A 62 -12.16 8.03 5.44
CA THR A 62 -12.22 9.20 4.54
C THR A 62 -12.22 8.84 3.06
N SER A 63 -11.68 7.66 2.71
CA SER A 63 -11.61 7.18 1.34
C SER A 63 -12.56 6.02 1.10
N ASP A 64 -13.59 6.31 0.34
CA ASP A 64 -14.55 5.36 -0.22
C ASP A 64 -13.90 4.20 -1.00
N THR A 65 -12.68 4.40 -1.51
CA THR A 65 -11.85 3.41 -2.21
C THR A 65 -11.36 2.31 -1.28
N PHE A 66 -10.98 2.66 -0.05
CA PHE A 66 -10.30 1.77 0.90
C PHE A 66 -11.17 1.35 2.09
N ALA A 67 -12.46 1.73 2.13
CA ALA A 67 -13.39 1.37 3.20
C ALA A 67 -13.51 -0.14 3.50
N HIS A 68 -13.20 -1.00 2.52
CA HIS A 68 -13.14 -2.46 2.72
C HIS A 68 -12.04 -2.89 3.71
N GLY A 69 -11.06 -2.04 4.04
CA GLY A 69 -10.01 -2.36 5.01
C GLY A 69 -10.56 -2.69 6.41
N PHE A 70 -11.68 -2.06 6.82
CA PHE A 70 -12.35 -2.35 8.09
C PHE A 70 -12.76 -3.82 8.27
N ILE A 71 -13.05 -4.53 7.18
CA ILE A 71 -13.55 -5.91 7.26
C ILE A 71 -12.41 -6.95 7.30
N ALA A 72 -11.17 -6.57 7.00
CA ALA A 72 -10.05 -7.51 6.87
C ALA A 72 -9.77 -8.28 8.19
N LEU A 73 -9.62 -7.56 9.30
CA LEU A 73 -9.37 -8.15 10.62
C LEU A 73 -10.56 -9.02 11.12
N PRO A 74 -11.83 -8.53 11.12
CA PRO A 74 -12.97 -9.35 11.47
C PRO A 74 -13.12 -10.61 10.61
N CYS A 75 -12.92 -10.50 9.30
CA CYS A 75 -13.00 -11.65 8.38
C CYS A 75 -11.89 -12.68 8.69
N ALA A 76 -10.65 -12.23 8.94
CA ALA A 76 -9.57 -13.12 9.33
C ALA A 76 -9.89 -13.86 10.64
N ALA A 77 -10.35 -13.14 11.67
CA ALA A 77 -10.76 -13.73 12.94
C ALA A 77 -11.89 -14.77 12.76
N TRP A 78 -12.90 -14.43 11.97
CA TRP A 78 -14.00 -15.34 11.64
C TRP A 78 -13.53 -16.59 10.88
N MET A 79 -12.64 -16.44 9.89
CA MET A 79 -12.11 -17.58 9.13
C MET A 79 -11.27 -18.52 10.01
N ILE A 80 -10.46 -17.96 10.91
CA ILE A 80 -9.71 -18.73 11.91
C ILE A 80 -10.69 -19.52 12.80
N TRP A 81 -11.71 -18.85 13.33
CA TRP A 81 -12.70 -19.48 14.20
C TRP A 81 -13.56 -20.53 13.49
N ARG A 82 -13.91 -20.31 12.22
CA ARG A 82 -14.76 -21.21 11.42
C ARG A 82 -14.11 -22.57 11.19
N ARG A 83 -12.80 -22.62 10.95
CA ARG A 83 -12.04 -23.85 10.72
C ARG A 83 -11.26 -24.32 11.95
N ARG A 84 -11.68 -23.91 13.14
CA ARG A 84 -10.96 -24.19 14.39
C ARG A 84 -10.70 -25.68 14.63
N ASP A 85 -11.63 -26.54 14.22
CA ASP A 85 -11.51 -27.98 14.43
C ASP A 85 -10.45 -28.61 13.49
N ASP A 86 -10.24 -28.04 12.29
CA ASP A 86 -9.25 -28.49 11.30
C ASP A 86 -7.81 -28.41 11.83
N TRP A 87 -7.52 -27.36 12.61
CA TRP A 87 -6.16 -27.07 13.11
C TRP A 87 -6.02 -27.22 14.63
N ALA A 88 -7.11 -27.47 15.38
CA ALA A 88 -7.07 -27.70 16.83
C ALA A 88 -6.20 -28.91 17.24
N GLN A 89 -5.96 -29.85 16.32
CA GLN A 89 -5.12 -31.02 16.57
C GLN A 89 -3.64 -30.79 16.23
N VAL A 90 -3.29 -29.66 15.61
CA VAL A 90 -1.91 -29.31 15.29
C VAL A 90 -1.21 -28.84 16.56
N GLU A 91 -0.05 -29.41 16.84
CA GLU A 91 0.72 -29.08 18.03
C GLU A 91 1.25 -27.64 17.95
N GLN A 92 1.01 -26.87 19.01
CA GLN A 92 1.52 -25.52 19.17
C GLN A 92 2.86 -25.56 19.88
N ARG A 93 3.89 -25.01 19.24
CA ARG A 93 5.21 -24.85 19.84
C ARG A 93 5.75 -23.48 19.48
N ALA A 94 6.31 -22.80 20.48
CA ALA A 94 7.07 -21.58 20.24
C ALA A 94 8.23 -21.90 19.28
N TRP A 95 8.38 -21.09 18.24
CA TRP A 95 9.39 -21.30 17.21
C TRP A 95 10.29 -20.07 17.15
N TRP A 96 11.39 -20.13 17.91
CA TRP A 96 12.34 -19.03 18.10
C TRP A 96 12.87 -18.38 16.81
N PRO A 97 13.09 -19.09 15.69
CA PRO A 97 13.45 -18.44 14.43
C PRO A 97 12.40 -17.42 13.94
N GLY A 98 11.14 -17.53 14.38
CA GLY A 98 10.10 -16.53 14.13
C GLY A 98 10.42 -15.15 14.70
N LEU A 99 11.34 -15.05 15.69
CA LEU A 99 11.82 -13.76 16.19
C LEU A 99 12.51 -12.94 15.10
N ALA A 100 13.19 -13.58 14.14
CA ALA A 100 13.78 -12.88 13.01
C ALA A 100 12.72 -12.21 12.13
N ALA A 101 11.55 -12.85 11.95
CA ALA A 101 10.43 -12.25 11.21
C ALA A 101 9.83 -11.06 11.98
N VAL A 102 9.72 -11.17 13.31
CA VAL A 102 9.24 -10.08 14.18
C VAL A 102 10.17 -8.87 14.13
N LEU A 103 11.49 -9.10 14.28
CA LEU A 103 12.50 -8.05 14.14
C LEU A 103 12.51 -7.46 12.72
N GLY A 104 12.34 -8.29 11.69
CA GLY A 104 12.22 -7.85 10.30
C GLY A 104 11.03 -6.93 10.06
N CYS A 105 9.88 -7.20 10.68
CA CYS A 105 8.71 -6.29 10.61
C CYS A 105 9.02 -4.96 11.29
N GLY A 106 9.67 -4.97 12.46
CA GLY A 106 10.07 -3.73 13.13
C GLY A 106 11.12 -2.93 12.36
N ALA A 107 12.09 -3.59 11.72
CA ALA A 107 13.05 -2.96 10.82
C ALA A 107 12.39 -2.38 9.56
N LEU A 108 11.41 -3.08 8.99
CA LEU A 108 10.61 -2.57 7.86
C LEU A 108 9.79 -1.35 8.27
N TRP A 109 9.15 -1.38 9.44
CA TRP A 109 8.46 -0.23 9.99
C TRP A 109 9.41 0.95 10.21
N LEU A 110 10.59 0.72 10.79
CA LEU A 110 11.62 1.74 10.96
C LEU A 110 12.05 2.34 9.61
N ALA A 111 12.26 1.52 8.58
CA ALA A 111 12.60 2.01 7.25
C ALA A 111 11.48 2.87 6.64
N GLY A 112 10.22 2.46 6.81
CA GLY A 112 9.06 3.28 6.44
C GLY A 112 9.03 4.61 7.17
N ARG A 113 9.29 4.59 8.48
CA ARG A 113 9.29 5.75 9.37
C ARG A 113 10.39 6.77 9.03
N LEU A 114 11.63 6.31 8.89
CA LEU A 114 12.76 7.16 8.51
C LEU A 114 12.63 7.68 7.06
N GLY A 115 11.98 6.88 6.22
CA GLY A 115 11.69 7.24 4.85
C GLY A 115 10.39 8.00 4.65
N GLY A 116 9.58 8.31 5.68
CA GLY A 116 8.28 8.99 5.53
C GLY A 116 7.32 8.30 4.55
N VAL A 117 7.34 6.96 4.47
CA VAL A 117 6.50 6.17 3.55
C VAL A 117 5.45 5.39 4.34
N ALA A 118 4.26 6.00 4.51
CA ALA A 118 3.16 5.43 5.29
C ALA A 118 2.80 4.00 4.86
N SER A 119 2.72 3.72 3.56
CA SER A 119 2.36 2.37 3.07
C SER A 119 3.33 1.27 3.50
N ILE A 120 4.61 1.61 3.76
CA ILE A 120 5.60 0.65 4.28
C ILE A 120 5.38 0.42 5.79
N GLU A 121 5.10 1.48 6.55
CA GLU A 121 4.76 1.39 7.98
C GLU A 121 3.50 0.54 8.20
N GLU A 122 2.46 0.77 7.39
CA GLU A 122 1.19 0.05 7.41
C GLU A 122 1.37 -1.43 7.04
N LEU A 123 2.15 -1.72 6.00
CA LEU A 123 2.49 -3.08 5.61
C LEU A 123 3.24 -3.82 6.72
N ALA A 124 4.21 -3.16 7.36
CA ALA A 124 4.97 -3.72 8.46
C ALA A 124 4.09 -4.02 9.69
N ALA A 125 3.16 -3.11 10.01
CA ALA A 125 2.21 -3.28 11.11
C ALA A 125 1.31 -4.51 10.88
N VAL A 126 0.78 -4.68 9.67
CA VAL A 126 -0.04 -5.86 9.34
C VAL A 126 0.81 -7.14 9.31
N ALA A 127 2.01 -7.10 8.75
CA ALA A 127 2.93 -8.24 8.68
C ALA A 127 3.43 -8.71 10.07
N ALA A 128 3.45 -7.82 11.07
CA ALA A 128 3.80 -8.18 12.43
C ALA A 128 2.83 -9.23 13.02
N ILE A 129 1.55 -9.26 12.60
CA ILE A 129 0.56 -10.22 13.09
C ILE A 129 0.96 -11.67 12.76
N PRO A 130 1.13 -12.07 11.47
CA PRO A 130 1.59 -13.41 11.14
C PRO A 130 3.00 -13.70 11.65
N ALA A 131 3.89 -12.70 11.74
CA ALA A 131 5.24 -12.89 12.29
C ALA A 131 5.22 -13.24 13.79
N THR A 132 4.41 -12.54 14.59
CA THR A 132 4.21 -12.87 16.01
C THR A 132 3.54 -14.23 16.16
N LEU A 133 2.53 -14.55 15.33
CA LEU A 133 1.89 -15.86 15.38
C LEU A 133 2.86 -17.00 15.01
N LEU A 134 3.78 -16.76 14.08
CA LEU A 134 4.84 -17.70 13.72
C LEU A 134 5.77 -17.99 14.90
N LEU A 135 6.15 -16.96 15.67
CA LEU A 135 6.96 -17.12 16.88
C LEU A 135 6.21 -17.87 18.00
N LEU A 136 4.91 -17.59 18.20
CA LEU A 136 4.13 -18.15 19.31
C LEU A 136 3.58 -19.56 19.05
N ALA A 137 3.07 -19.80 17.85
CA ALA A 137 2.32 -21.00 17.49
C ALA A 137 3.08 -21.91 16.51
N GLY A 138 4.14 -21.41 15.89
CA GLY A 138 5.01 -22.16 14.99
C GLY A 138 4.50 -22.27 13.54
N PRO A 139 5.36 -22.76 12.63
CA PRO A 139 5.09 -22.76 11.19
C PRO A 139 3.95 -23.69 10.77
N SER A 140 3.63 -24.72 11.55
CA SER A 140 2.51 -25.63 11.24
C SER A 140 1.16 -24.94 11.37
N ILE A 141 0.98 -24.13 12.42
CA ILE A 141 -0.23 -23.33 12.61
C ILE A 141 -0.31 -22.21 11.58
N VAL A 142 0.79 -21.48 11.34
CA VAL A 142 0.80 -20.40 10.34
C VAL A 142 0.49 -20.92 8.93
N ARG A 143 0.98 -22.10 8.55
CA ARG A 143 0.61 -22.73 7.27
C ARG A 143 -0.86 -23.11 7.21
N ALA A 144 -1.43 -23.65 8.29
CA ALA A 144 -2.85 -23.96 8.37
C ALA A 144 -3.73 -22.70 8.27
N LEU A 145 -3.22 -21.56 8.77
CA LEU A 145 -3.88 -20.25 8.76
C LEU A 145 -3.39 -19.32 7.64
N ALA A 146 -2.65 -19.83 6.65
CA ALA A 146 -1.99 -19.00 5.64
C ALA A 146 -2.98 -18.09 4.90
N PHE A 147 -4.16 -18.59 4.55
CA PHE A 147 -5.17 -17.78 3.86
C PHE A 147 -5.77 -16.68 4.75
N PRO A 148 -6.29 -16.96 5.96
CA PRO A 148 -6.75 -15.89 6.86
C PRO A 148 -5.69 -14.82 7.14
N LEU A 149 -4.43 -15.22 7.30
CA LEU A 149 -3.33 -14.30 7.55
C LEU A 149 -2.96 -13.49 6.31
N ALA A 150 -2.96 -14.09 5.12
CA ALA A 150 -2.77 -13.37 3.86
C ALA A 150 -3.91 -12.39 3.59
N PHE A 151 -5.14 -12.71 3.99
CA PHE A 151 -6.30 -11.83 3.83
C PHE A 151 -6.16 -10.52 4.63
N LEU A 152 -5.41 -10.51 5.74
CA LEU A 152 -5.15 -9.30 6.52
C LEU A 152 -4.47 -8.19 5.70
N PHE A 153 -3.70 -8.55 4.67
CA PHE A 153 -2.99 -7.56 3.84
C PHE A 153 -3.93 -6.71 2.98
N PHE A 154 -5.21 -7.09 2.83
CA PHE A 154 -6.25 -6.21 2.27
C PHE A 154 -6.61 -5.04 3.20
N ALA A 155 -6.16 -5.05 4.45
CA ALA A 155 -6.28 -3.89 5.33
C ALA A 155 -5.37 -2.73 4.87
N VAL A 156 -4.22 -3.04 4.27
CA VAL A 156 -3.22 -2.03 3.91
C VAL A 156 -3.71 -1.24 2.68
N PRO A 157 -3.90 0.10 2.78
CA PRO A 157 -4.43 0.93 1.71
C PRO A 157 -3.38 1.20 0.61
N ILE A 158 -3.02 0.16 -0.15
CA ILE A 158 -2.10 0.23 -1.28
C ILE A 158 -2.90 0.21 -2.59
N GLY A 159 -2.49 1.04 -3.56
CA GLY A 159 -3.03 1.00 -4.92
C GLY A 159 -3.34 2.35 -5.54
N GLU A 160 -3.25 3.45 -4.79
CA GLU A 160 -3.54 4.79 -5.31
C GLU A 160 -2.66 5.19 -6.51
N PHE A 161 -1.44 4.64 -6.59
CA PHE A 161 -0.56 4.80 -7.74
C PHE A 161 -1.11 4.21 -9.05
N LEU A 162 -2.10 3.31 -9.00
CA LEU A 162 -2.82 2.84 -10.20
C LEU A 162 -3.84 3.86 -10.70
N THR A 163 -4.28 4.82 -9.88
CA THR A 163 -5.35 5.76 -10.24
C THR A 163 -5.09 6.48 -11.57
N PRO A 164 -3.92 7.11 -11.81
CA PRO A 164 -3.65 7.80 -13.07
C PRO A 164 -3.65 6.84 -14.27
N ILE A 165 -3.08 5.65 -14.10
CA ILE A 165 -3.01 4.61 -15.13
C ILE A 165 -4.43 4.16 -15.52
N MET A 166 -5.28 3.89 -14.53
CA MET A 166 -6.65 3.45 -14.76
C MET A 166 -7.53 4.57 -15.34
N MET A 167 -7.28 5.83 -14.99
CA MET A 167 -7.96 6.98 -15.59
C MET A 167 -7.64 7.09 -17.08
N ASP A 168 -6.38 6.92 -17.47
CA ASP A 168 -5.98 6.98 -18.88
C ASP A 168 -6.63 5.85 -19.70
N TYR A 169 -6.60 4.61 -19.19
CA TYR A 169 -7.31 3.50 -19.83
C TYR A 169 -8.83 3.70 -19.88
N THR A 170 -9.42 4.34 -18.86
CA THR A 170 -10.84 4.68 -18.87
C THR A 170 -11.14 5.74 -19.94
N ALA A 171 -10.25 6.72 -20.13
CA ALA A 171 -10.37 7.71 -21.20
C ALA A 171 -10.23 7.05 -22.59
N ASP A 172 -9.25 6.15 -22.78
CA ASP A 172 -9.08 5.35 -23.99
C ASP A 172 -10.36 4.59 -24.34
N ALA A 173 -10.87 3.80 -23.40
CA ALA A 173 -12.04 2.96 -23.59
C ALA A 173 -13.30 3.80 -23.87
N THR A 174 -13.47 4.91 -23.16
CA THR A 174 -14.62 5.82 -23.35
C THR A 174 -14.58 6.46 -24.75
N VAL A 175 -13.43 6.99 -25.17
CA VAL A 175 -13.25 7.61 -26.50
C VAL A 175 -13.45 6.58 -27.60
N MET A 176 -12.91 5.37 -27.44
CA MET A 176 -13.10 4.29 -28.40
C MET A 176 -14.58 3.93 -28.55
N ALA A 177 -15.31 3.77 -27.45
CA ALA A 177 -16.73 3.46 -27.47
C ALA A 177 -17.59 4.58 -28.08
N LEU A 178 -17.25 5.85 -27.82
CA LEU A 178 -17.91 7.01 -28.46
C LEU A 178 -17.72 7.01 -29.98
N ARG A 179 -16.50 6.75 -30.46
CA ARG A 179 -16.20 6.67 -31.90
C ARG A 179 -16.96 5.53 -32.56
N TRP A 180 -17.02 4.36 -31.92
CA TRP A 180 -17.81 3.23 -32.42
C TRP A 180 -19.30 3.53 -32.49
N SER A 181 -19.78 4.40 -31.61
CA SER A 181 -21.18 4.85 -31.59
C SER A 181 -21.46 6.01 -32.56
N GLY A 182 -20.46 6.45 -33.34
CA GLY A 182 -20.60 7.52 -34.31
C GLY A 182 -20.50 8.94 -33.73
N VAL A 183 -20.14 9.10 -32.46
CA VAL A 183 -19.99 10.42 -31.83
C VAL A 183 -18.59 10.96 -32.13
N PRO A 184 -18.47 12.13 -32.81
CA PRO A 184 -17.17 12.74 -33.03
C PRO A 184 -16.59 13.21 -31.70
N VAL A 185 -15.32 12.88 -31.45
CA VAL A 185 -14.66 13.18 -30.18
C VAL A 185 -13.20 13.58 -30.40
N TYR A 186 -12.84 14.71 -29.80
CA TYR A 186 -11.46 15.19 -29.69
C TYR A 186 -10.96 14.95 -28.26
N ARG A 187 -9.74 14.42 -28.09
CA ARG A 187 -9.15 14.13 -26.78
C ARG A 187 -7.77 14.77 -26.65
N GLU A 188 -7.53 15.35 -25.48
CA GLU A 188 -6.24 15.87 -25.03
C GLU A 188 -6.01 15.43 -23.57
N GLY A 189 -5.12 14.46 -23.38
CA GLY A 189 -4.91 13.83 -22.07
C GLY A 189 -6.20 13.21 -21.52
N LEU A 190 -6.58 13.57 -20.29
CA LEU A 190 -7.81 13.10 -19.63
C LEU A 190 -9.07 13.89 -20.04
N HIS A 191 -8.90 14.99 -20.79
CA HIS A 191 -9.99 15.84 -21.24
C HIS A 191 -10.42 15.46 -22.66
N PHE A 192 -11.72 15.44 -22.91
CA PHE A 192 -12.25 15.20 -24.25
C PHE A 192 -13.54 15.98 -24.51
N MET A 193 -13.78 16.29 -25.78
CA MET A 193 -14.88 17.13 -26.25
C MET A 193 -15.74 16.36 -27.25
N VAL A 194 -17.04 16.40 -27.02
CA VAL A 194 -18.10 15.90 -27.92
C VAL A 194 -19.00 17.07 -28.31
N PRO A 195 -19.85 16.98 -29.36
CA PRO A 195 -20.63 18.12 -29.85
C PRO A 195 -21.49 18.82 -28.79
N THR A 196 -21.94 18.07 -27.79
CA THR A 196 -22.84 18.55 -26.74
C THR A 196 -22.11 19.09 -25.51
N GLY A 197 -20.79 18.91 -25.38
CA GLY A 197 -20.07 19.36 -24.19
C GLY A 197 -18.65 18.82 -24.02
N ARG A 198 -18.00 19.30 -22.95
CA ARG A 198 -16.64 18.91 -22.55
C ARG A 198 -16.70 17.98 -21.34
N TRP A 199 -15.82 16.99 -21.32
CA TRP A 199 -15.73 15.96 -20.30
C TRP A 199 -14.29 15.77 -19.86
N SER A 200 -14.12 15.28 -18.64
CA SER A 200 -12.82 14.91 -18.09
C SER A 200 -12.96 13.66 -17.24
N VAL A 201 -12.01 12.73 -17.35
CA VAL A 201 -11.93 11.60 -16.44
C VAL A 201 -11.31 12.10 -15.13
N VAL A 202 -12.11 12.11 -14.07
CA VAL A 202 -11.68 12.43 -12.71
C VAL A 202 -11.43 11.15 -11.89
N GLU A 203 -10.81 11.27 -10.72
CA GLU A 203 -10.44 10.14 -9.85
C GLU A 203 -11.62 9.19 -9.55
N ALA A 204 -12.83 9.74 -9.38
CA ALA A 204 -14.06 8.96 -9.16
C ALA A 204 -14.47 8.05 -10.34
N CYS A 205 -13.88 8.27 -11.53
CA CYS A 205 -14.09 7.46 -12.74
C CYS A 205 -12.93 6.49 -13.01
N SER A 206 -11.87 6.49 -12.20
CA SER A 206 -10.73 5.56 -12.35
C SER A 206 -11.14 4.10 -12.25
N GLY A 207 -12.19 3.78 -11.49
CA GLY A 207 -12.63 2.40 -11.23
C GLY A 207 -11.81 1.67 -10.17
N LEU A 208 -10.78 2.31 -9.58
CA LEU A 208 -9.91 1.71 -8.57
C LEU A 208 -10.70 1.20 -7.36
N ARG A 209 -11.66 1.99 -6.87
CA ARG A 209 -12.56 1.62 -5.76
C ARG A 209 -13.23 0.26 -5.98
N TYR A 210 -13.85 0.09 -7.14
CA TYR A 210 -14.59 -1.13 -7.46
C TYR A 210 -13.65 -2.31 -7.70
N LEU A 211 -12.47 -2.07 -8.28
CA LEU A 211 -11.46 -3.08 -8.49
C LEU A 211 -10.95 -3.66 -7.16
N ILE A 212 -10.51 -2.81 -6.22
CA ILE A 212 -9.94 -3.30 -4.95
C ILE A 212 -11.02 -4.01 -4.11
N ALA A 213 -12.22 -3.43 -4.02
CA ALA A 213 -13.33 -4.05 -3.29
C ALA A 213 -13.73 -5.41 -3.89
N SER A 214 -13.82 -5.49 -5.22
CA SER A 214 -14.11 -6.76 -5.92
C SER A 214 -13.00 -7.78 -5.73
N LEU A 215 -11.73 -7.37 -5.76
CA LEU A 215 -10.60 -8.27 -5.54
C LEU A 215 -10.64 -8.85 -4.12
N ALA A 216 -10.81 -8.02 -3.09
CA ALA A 216 -10.90 -8.48 -1.70
C ALA A 216 -12.05 -9.48 -1.51
N LEU A 217 -13.25 -9.12 -1.95
CA LEU A 217 -14.42 -9.98 -1.83
C LEU A 217 -14.32 -11.23 -2.71
N GLY A 218 -13.72 -11.10 -3.90
CA GLY A 218 -13.53 -12.18 -4.86
C GLY A 218 -12.54 -13.23 -4.36
N VAL A 219 -11.45 -12.79 -3.74
CA VAL A 219 -10.48 -13.69 -3.06
C VAL A 219 -11.14 -14.43 -1.90
N LEU A 220 -11.94 -13.73 -1.08
CA LEU A 220 -12.69 -14.34 0.01
C LEU A 220 -13.68 -15.38 -0.52
N TYR A 221 -14.51 -15.01 -1.51
CA TYR A 221 -15.48 -15.90 -2.12
C TYR A 221 -14.79 -17.14 -2.72
N ALA A 222 -13.70 -16.94 -3.46
CA ALA A 222 -12.95 -18.01 -4.09
C ALA A 222 -12.45 -19.05 -3.06
N TYR A 223 -11.93 -18.58 -1.93
CA TYR A 223 -11.47 -19.45 -0.85
C TYR A 223 -12.61 -20.23 -0.18
N LEU A 224 -13.75 -19.58 0.02
CA LEU A 224 -14.91 -20.21 0.66
C LEU A 224 -15.63 -21.20 -0.25
N GLN A 225 -15.66 -20.94 -1.55
CA GLN A 225 -16.52 -21.67 -2.49
C GLN A 225 -15.79 -22.73 -3.32
N PHE A 226 -14.51 -22.54 -3.62
CA PHE A 226 -13.73 -23.46 -4.47
C PHE A 226 -12.66 -24.22 -3.67
N ARG A 227 -12.45 -25.48 -4.05
CA ARG A 227 -11.42 -26.35 -3.47
C ARG A 227 -10.14 -26.31 -4.31
N THR A 228 -10.28 -26.42 -5.63
CA THR A 228 -9.13 -26.49 -6.55
C THR A 228 -8.55 -25.10 -6.82
N LEU A 229 -7.22 -24.98 -6.76
CA LEU A 229 -6.50 -23.72 -6.99
C LEU A 229 -6.83 -23.10 -8.36
N ARG A 230 -7.02 -23.92 -9.40
CA ARG A 230 -7.39 -23.44 -10.74
C ARG A 230 -8.66 -22.58 -10.73
N TYR A 231 -9.72 -23.04 -10.06
CA TYR A 231 -11.01 -22.33 -10.00
C TYR A 231 -10.89 -21.08 -9.14
N ARG A 232 -10.07 -21.13 -8.09
CA ARG A 232 -9.76 -19.95 -7.28
C ARG A 232 -9.09 -18.87 -8.12
N LEU A 233 -8.02 -19.23 -8.84
CA LEU A 233 -7.27 -18.27 -9.67
C LEU A 233 -8.12 -17.72 -10.83
N MET A 234 -8.91 -18.58 -11.49
CA MET A 234 -9.84 -18.13 -12.53
C MET A 234 -10.87 -17.13 -12.00
N PHE A 235 -11.44 -17.40 -10.83
CA PHE A 235 -12.42 -16.51 -10.22
C PHE A 235 -11.79 -15.20 -9.75
N ILE A 236 -10.57 -15.24 -9.18
CA ILE A 236 -9.81 -14.04 -8.82
C ILE A 236 -9.49 -13.21 -10.06
N ALA A 237 -9.07 -13.84 -11.16
CA ALA A 237 -8.85 -13.15 -12.44
C ALA A 237 -10.14 -12.47 -12.94
N MET A 238 -11.29 -13.14 -12.81
CA MET A 238 -12.59 -12.54 -13.11
C MET A 238 -12.91 -11.36 -12.19
N ALA A 239 -12.61 -11.46 -10.89
CA ALA A 239 -12.79 -10.39 -9.91
C ALA A 239 -11.90 -9.17 -10.16
N VAL A 240 -10.86 -9.30 -10.98
CA VAL A 240 -10.05 -8.18 -11.50
C VAL A 240 -10.60 -7.65 -12.82
N ALA A 241 -10.80 -8.53 -13.80
CA ALA A 241 -11.16 -8.14 -15.16
C ALA A 241 -12.57 -7.54 -15.27
N VAL A 242 -13.56 -8.14 -14.61
CA VAL A 242 -14.96 -7.75 -14.73
C VAL A 242 -15.20 -6.32 -14.21
N PRO A 243 -14.74 -5.91 -13.01
CA PRO A 243 -14.90 -4.53 -12.55
C PRO A 243 -14.22 -3.48 -13.42
N ILE A 244 -13.07 -3.81 -14.04
CA ILE A 244 -12.37 -2.90 -14.95
C ILE A 244 -13.24 -2.61 -16.18
N VAL A 245 -13.71 -3.67 -16.85
CA VAL A 245 -14.59 -3.56 -18.02
C VAL A 245 -15.92 -2.90 -17.64
N ALA A 246 -16.49 -3.29 -16.52
CA ALA A 246 -17.72 -2.69 -16.00
C ALA A 246 -17.54 -1.17 -15.76
N ASN A 247 -16.40 -0.74 -15.22
CA ASN A 247 -16.10 0.68 -15.05
C ASN A 247 -15.99 1.43 -16.39
N TRP A 248 -15.38 0.84 -17.42
CA TRP A 248 -15.34 1.43 -18.76
C TRP A 248 -16.73 1.61 -19.34
N ILE A 249 -17.59 0.57 -19.24
CA ILE A 249 -18.99 0.63 -19.68
C ILE A 249 -19.72 1.74 -18.92
N ARG A 250 -19.55 1.82 -17.59
CA ARG A 250 -20.14 2.87 -16.76
C ARG A 250 -19.73 4.27 -17.19
N ALA A 251 -18.43 4.51 -17.39
CA ALA A 251 -17.91 5.82 -17.81
C ALA A 251 -18.49 6.23 -19.17
N TYR A 252 -18.50 5.31 -20.14
CA TYR A 252 -19.12 5.50 -21.44
C TYR A 252 -20.63 5.81 -21.34
N MET A 253 -21.38 5.05 -20.54
CA MET A 253 -22.82 5.26 -20.34
C MET A 253 -23.13 6.64 -19.78
N ILE A 254 -22.32 7.15 -18.85
CA ILE A 254 -22.49 8.50 -18.27
C ILE A 254 -22.31 9.57 -19.35
N VAL A 255 -21.26 9.46 -20.18
CA VAL A 255 -21.02 10.43 -21.26
C VAL A 255 -22.13 10.36 -22.30
N MET A 256 -22.56 9.15 -22.69
CA MET A 256 -23.62 8.97 -23.68
C MET A 256 -24.96 9.49 -23.17
N LEU A 257 -25.29 9.26 -21.89
CA LEU A 257 -26.50 9.81 -21.27
C LEU A 257 -26.47 11.35 -21.27
N GLY A 258 -25.31 11.95 -20.97
CA GLY A 258 -25.11 13.39 -21.08
C GLY A 258 -25.25 13.89 -22.51
N HIS A 259 -24.70 13.17 -23.49
CA HIS A 259 -24.81 13.51 -24.91
C HIS A 259 -26.27 13.48 -25.41
N LEU A 260 -26.97 12.38 -25.16
CA LEU A 260 -28.36 12.19 -25.61
C LEU A 260 -29.37 13.08 -24.88
N SER A 261 -29.08 13.48 -23.63
CA SER A 261 -29.95 14.38 -22.86
C SER A 261 -29.66 15.87 -23.08
N GLY A 262 -28.68 16.22 -23.91
CA GLY A 262 -28.23 17.60 -24.08
C GLY A 262 -27.70 18.20 -22.77
N MET A 263 -26.91 17.43 -22.03
CA MET A 263 -26.28 17.76 -20.73
C MET A 263 -27.26 17.98 -19.56
N ARG A 264 -28.55 17.67 -19.71
CA ARG A 264 -29.55 17.89 -18.65
C ARG A 264 -29.48 16.89 -17.49
N ILE A 265 -29.08 15.64 -17.76
CA ILE A 265 -29.06 14.54 -16.77
C ILE A 265 -27.64 14.37 -16.15
N ALA A 266 -26.71 15.30 -16.43
CA ALA A 266 -25.29 15.15 -16.13
C ALA A 266 -24.82 15.86 -14.83
N THR A 267 -25.65 15.97 -13.77
CA THR A 267 -25.26 16.69 -12.53
C THR A 267 -24.98 15.76 -11.35
N GLY A 268 -23.69 15.56 -11.06
CA GLY A 268 -23.11 15.48 -9.70
C GLY A 268 -23.50 14.33 -8.76
N VAL A 269 -24.75 14.24 -8.31
CA VAL A 269 -25.14 13.34 -7.21
C VAL A 269 -25.56 11.96 -7.73
N ASP A 270 -26.16 11.92 -8.92
CA ASP A 270 -26.78 10.69 -9.43
C ASP A 270 -25.73 9.63 -9.85
N HIS A 271 -24.57 10.04 -10.37
CA HIS A 271 -23.59 9.09 -10.92
C HIS A 271 -22.84 8.27 -9.87
N LEU A 272 -22.75 8.73 -8.61
CA LEU A 272 -22.14 7.98 -7.51
C LEU A 272 -23.10 6.88 -7.01
N VAL A 273 -24.39 7.20 -6.88
CA VAL A 273 -25.46 6.24 -6.52
C VAL A 273 -25.63 5.19 -7.62
N TYR A 274 -25.67 5.60 -8.89
CA TYR A 274 -25.68 4.66 -10.02
C TYR A 274 -24.45 3.76 -10.03
N GLY A 275 -23.28 4.27 -9.63
CA GLY A 275 -22.05 3.49 -9.52
C GLY A 275 -22.16 2.33 -8.52
N TRP A 276 -22.70 2.58 -7.34
CA TRP A 276 -22.91 1.55 -6.31
C TRP A 276 -23.90 0.47 -6.74
N VAL A 277 -25.05 0.88 -7.30
CA VAL A 277 -26.07 -0.07 -7.78
C VAL A 277 -25.53 -0.91 -8.93
N PHE A 278 -24.86 -0.27 -9.89
CA PHE A 278 -24.24 -0.95 -11.03
C PHE A 278 -23.18 -1.95 -10.57
N PHE A 279 -22.31 -1.56 -9.64
CA PHE A 279 -21.34 -2.47 -9.05
C PHE A 279 -22.01 -3.66 -8.35
N GLY A 280 -23.05 -3.42 -7.55
CA GLY A 280 -23.81 -4.48 -6.89
C GLY A 280 -24.40 -5.50 -7.87
N ILE A 281 -24.97 -5.04 -8.99
CA ILE A 281 -25.48 -5.92 -10.06
C ILE A 281 -24.36 -6.74 -10.69
N VAL A 282 -23.23 -6.10 -11.02
CA VAL A 282 -22.07 -6.78 -11.61
C VAL A 282 -21.51 -7.84 -10.67
N MET A 283 -21.38 -7.53 -9.38
CA MET A 283 -20.92 -8.47 -8.37
C MET A 283 -21.90 -9.62 -8.16
N ALA A 284 -23.21 -9.34 -8.12
CA ALA A 284 -24.24 -10.38 -8.02
C ALA A 284 -24.20 -11.33 -9.22
N ALA A 285 -24.06 -10.80 -10.44
CA ALA A 285 -23.91 -11.60 -11.66
C ALA A 285 -22.63 -12.45 -11.62
N MET A 286 -21.52 -11.86 -11.18
CA MET A 286 -20.24 -12.55 -11.04
C MET A 286 -20.32 -13.70 -10.03
N PHE A 287 -20.98 -13.51 -8.89
CA PHE A 287 -21.17 -14.54 -7.86
C PHE A 287 -22.18 -15.60 -8.28
N TRP A 288 -23.24 -15.21 -8.98
CA TRP A 288 -24.18 -16.13 -9.57
C TRP A 288 -23.49 -17.07 -10.57
N PHE A 289 -22.65 -16.52 -11.46
CA PHE A 289 -21.86 -17.31 -12.39
C PHE A 289 -20.84 -18.20 -11.67
N GLY A 290 -20.11 -17.65 -10.69
CA GLY A 290 -19.18 -18.42 -9.87
C GLY A 290 -19.84 -19.58 -9.11
N SER A 291 -21.08 -19.41 -8.67
CA SER A 291 -21.84 -20.47 -7.98
C SER A 291 -22.13 -21.68 -8.87
N ARG A 292 -22.14 -21.50 -10.20
CA ARG A 292 -22.31 -22.58 -11.18
C ARG A 292 -21.05 -23.39 -11.40
N TRP A 293 -19.88 -22.88 -11.01
CA TRP A 293 -18.61 -23.60 -11.01
C TRP A 293 -18.35 -24.42 -9.74
N ARG A 294 -19.40 -24.71 -8.96
CA ARG A 294 -19.28 -25.57 -7.78
C ARG A 294 -18.76 -26.95 -8.19
N GLU A 295 -17.60 -27.28 -7.64
CA GLU A 295 -17.00 -28.60 -7.80
C GLU A 295 -17.93 -29.64 -7.13
N PRO A 296 -18.28 -30.75 -7.82
CA PRO A 296 -19.05 -31.83 -7.22
C PRO A 296 -18.37 -32.30 -5.93
N ALA A 297 -19.16 -32.59 -4.89
CA ALA A 297 -18.62 -33.25 -3.71
C ALA A 297 -18.05 -34.59 -4.17
N THR A 298 -16.73 -34.79 -4.04
CA THR A 298 -16.14 -36.12 -4.11
C THR A 298 -16.87 -36.98 -3.09
N ALA A 299 -17.48 -38.08 -3.55
CA ALA A 299 -18.09 -39.06 -2.67
C ALA A 299 -17.08 -39.40 -1.56
N GLU A 300 -17.55 -39.30 -0.32
CA GLU A 300 -16.80 -39.76 0.84
C GLU A 300 -16.31 -41.19 0.56
N PRO A 301 -15.04 -41.54 0.79
CA PRO A 301 -14.60 -42.92 0.64
C PRO A 301 -15.53 -43.77 1.51
N ALA A 302 -16.24 -44.72 0.89
CA ALA A 302 -17.07 -45.65 1.63
C ALA A 302 -16.22 -46.24 2.77
N PRO A 303 -16.75 -46.32 4.01
CA PRO A 303 -16.01 -46.94 5.09
C PRO A 303 -15.52 -48.32 4.62
N PRO A 304 -14.26 -48.69 4.90
CA PRO A 304 -13.72 -49.96 4.44
C PRO A 304 -14.66 -51.06 4.91
N ALA A 305 -15.16 -51.86 3.96
CA ALA A 305 -15.99 -53.02 4.27
C ALA A 305 -15.27 -53.87 5.31
N GLU A 306 -15.96 -54.15 6.42
CA GLU A 306 -15.43 -55.07 7.42
C GLU A 306 -15.08 -56.41 6.76
N PRO A 307 -13.89 -56.97 7.01
CA PRO A 307 -13.58 -58.30 6.52
C PRO A 307 -14.46 -59.30 7.26
N SER A 308 -15.51 -59.77 6.58
CA SER A 308 -16.30 -60.93 6.96
C SER A 308 -15.37 -62.13 7.16
N GLY A 309 -15.53 -62.78 8.31
CA GLY A 309 -14.60 -63.74 8.88
C GLY A 309 -14.21 -64.93 7.99
N GLY A 310 -12.93 -65.28 8.10
CA GLY A 310 -12.36 -66.57 7.69
C GLY A 310 -11.13 -66.81 8.55
N GLY A 311 -11.28 -67.60 9.60
CA GLY A 311 -10.22 -67.85 10.57
C GLY A 311 -9.10 -68.74 10.04
N THR A 312 -7.87 -68.47 10.50
CA THR A 312 -6.90 -69.49 10.95
C THR A 312 -5.79 -68.80 11.76
N GLY A 313 -5.31 -69.49 12.81
CA GLY A 313 -4.60 -68.92 13.95
C GLY A 313 -3.27 -68.20 13.71
N ALA A 314 -3.02 -67.18 14.54
CA ALA A 314 -1.70 -66.74 15.01
C ALA A 314 -1.88 -65.98 16.35
N PRO A 315 -0.92 -66.05 17.29
CA PRO A 315 -1.13 -65.73 18.70
C PRO A 315 -1.21 -64.23 18.98
N GLY A 316 -1.99 -63.88 20.02
CA GLY A 316 -2.38 -62.53 20.39
C GLY A 316 -1.22 -61.55 20.56
N VAL A 317 -1.25 -60.50 19.73
CA VAL A 317 -0.62 -59.22 20.05
C VAL A 317 -1.68 -58.38 20.73
N ALA A 318 -1.49 -58.13 22.03
CA ALA A 318 -2.32 -57.23 22.81
C ALA A 318 -2.44 -55.86 22.10
N PRO A 319 -3.60 -55.19 22.15
CA PRO A 319 -3.69 -53.83 21.64
C PRO A 319 -2.74 -52.97 22.47
N ALA A 320 -1.69 -52.46 21.83
CA ALA A 320 -0.84 -51.44 22.40
C ALA A 320 -1.73 -50.25 22.74
N SER A 321 -2.09 -50.12 24.02
CA SER A 321 -2.68 -48.92 24.58
C SER A 321 -1.73 -47.77 24.27
N LEU A 322 -2.05 -46.98 23.25
CA LEU A 322 -1.45 -45.69 23.01
C LEU A 322 -1.54 -44.91 24.31
N PRO A 323 -0.44 -44.42 24.88
CA PRO A 323 -0.54 -43.57 26.05
C PRO A 323 -1.22 -42.28 25.60
N THR A 324 -2.45 -42.07 26.07
CA THR A 324 -3.14 -40.79 26.13
C THR A 324 -2.37 -39.87 27.07
N GLN A 325 -1.16 -39.48 26.67
CA GLN A 325 -0.45 -38.39 27.34
C GLN A 325 -1.13 -37.09 26.92
N GLY A 326 -2.18 -36.73 27.65
CA GLY A 326 -2.66 -35.36 27.80
C GLY A 326 -1.65 -34.50 28.56
N GLY A 327 -0.39 -34.49 28.12
CA GLY A 327 0.61 -33.57 28.59
C GLY A 327 0.32 -32.21 27.99
N ALA A 328 -0.26 -31.30 28.78
CA ALA A 328 -0.24 -29.89 28.45
C ALA A 328 1.23 -29.50 28.21
N ALA A 329 1.58 -29.17 26.96
CA ALA A 329 2.88 -28.58 26.66
C ALA A 329 3.13 -27.44 27.66
N PRO A 330 4.35 -27.32 28.22
CA PRO A 330 4.62 -26.33 29.25
C PRO A 330 4.28 -24.94 28.69
N ARG A 331 3.34 -24.22 29.35
CA ARG A 331 2.91 -22.87 28.94
C ARG A 331 4.03 -21.83 29.04
N ARG A 332 5.11 -22.14 29.79
CA ARG A 332 6.25 -21.26 30.07
C ARG A 332 6.99 -20.75 28.81
N PRO A 333 7.43 -21.57 27.84
CA PRO A 333 8.08 -21.11 26.62
C PRO A 333 7.22 -20.14 25.78
N VAL A 334 5.89 -20.32 25.72
CA VAL A 334 5.01 -19.43 24.95
C VAL A 334 4.89 -18.06 25.62
N VAL A 335 4.79 -18.01 26.96
CA VAL A 335 4.78 -16.73 27.70
C VAL A 335 6.09 -15.98 27.52
N ILE A 336 7.24 -16.67 27.59
CA ILE A 336 8.55 -16.05 27.35
C ILE A 336 8.63 -15.53 25.91
N ALA A 337 8.21 -16.32 24.92
CA ALA A 337 8.18 -15.89 23.52
C ALA A 337 7.28 -14.66 23.31
N ALA A 338 6.13 -14.57 24.01
CA ALA A 338 5.25 -13.41 23.96
C ALA A 338 5.89 -12.16 24.57
N LEU A 339 6.58 -12.28 25.71
CA LEU A 339 7.31 -11.18 26.32
C LEU A 339 8.48 -10.72 25.45
N VAL A 340 9.22 -11.65 24.84
CA VAL A 340 10.31 -11.33 23.91
C VAL A 340 9.77 -10.66 22.65
N ALA A 341 8.65 -11.14 22.10
CA ALA A 341 7.98 -10.47 20.98
C ALA A 341 7.57 -9.04 21.34
N ALA A 342 6.95 -8.85 22.51
CA ALA A 342 6.54 -7.53 22.97
C ALA A 342 7.73 -6.58 23.11
N ALA A 343 8.80 -7.01 23.78
CA ALA A 343 10.02 -6.23 23.93
C ALA A 343 10.66 -5.90 22.56
N ALA A 344 10.78 -6.89 21.67
CA ALA A 344 11.41 -6.74 20.36
C ALA A 344 10.65 -5.76 19.45
N VAL A 345 9.31 -5.78 19.45
CA VAL A 345 8.51 -4.89 18.59
C VAL A 345 8.42 -3.49 19.22
N LEU A 346 8.21 -3.38 20.53
CA LEU A 346 8.07 -2.09 21.21
C LEU A 346 9.38 -1.28 21.25
N ALA A 347 10.54 -1.95 21.19
CA ALA A 347 11.86 -1.31 21.18
C ALA A 347 12.12 -0.45 19.92
N TRP A 348 11.43 -0.68 18.80
CA TRP A 348 11.68 0.07 17.56
C TRP A 348 11.22 1.54 17.64
N ARG A 349 10.19 1.85 18.42
CA ARG A 349 9.69 3.23 18.57
C ARG A 349 10.72 4.19 19.19
N PRO A 350 11.31 3.90 20.37
CA PRO A 350 12.35 4.78 20.92
C PRO A 350 13.58 4.85 20.02
N VAL A 351 13.92 3.77 19.30
CA VAL A 351 15.00 3.80 18.30
C VAL A 351 14.69 4.79 17.17
N ALA A 352 13.49 4.70 16.56
CA ALA A 352 13.06 5.63 15.54
C ALA A 352 13.04 7.08 16.05
N GLY A 353 12.51 7.29 17.26
CA GLY A 353 12.48 8.61 17.91
C GLY A 353 13.88 9.18 18.13
N ALA A 354 14.83 8.37 18.60
CA ALA A 354 16.21 8.79 18.78
C ALA A 354 16.89 9.15 17.44
N MET A 355 16.67 8.35 16.38
CA MET A 355 17.22 8.62 15.05
C MET A 355 16.65 9.90 14.44
N LEU A 356 15.33 10.10 14.49
CA LEU A 356 14.67 11.30 13.99
C LEU A 356 15.04 12.56 14.78
N ALA A 357 15.31 12.42 16.08
CA ALA A 357 15.73 13.52 16.94
C ALA A 357 17.24 13.82 16.87
N ALA A 358 18.04 12.96 16.25
CA ALA A 358 19.50 13.07 16.23
C ALA A 358 20.01 14.28 15.44
N THR A 359 19.23 14.80 14.48
CA THR A 359 19.66 15.92 13.65
C THR A 359 19.57 17.25 14.40
N HIS A 360 20.68 17.98 14.48
CA HIS A 360 20.72 19.35 15.00
C HIS A 360 20.69 20.35 13.83
N PRO A 361 19.65 21.20 13.69
CA PRO A 361 19.59 22.18 12.61
C PRO A 361 20.77 23.16 12.65
N ILE A 362 21.34 23.45 11.48
CA ILE A 362 22.40 24.45 11.27
C ILE A 362 21.86 25.68 10.52
N GLN A 363 22.60 26.78 10.55
CA GLN A 363 22.33 27.97 9.73
C GLN A 363 23.02 27.82 8.37
N VAL A 364 22.26 27.78 7.29
CA VAL A 364 22.78 27.57 5.92
C VAL A 364 22.73 28.84 5.08
N GLY A 365 21.87 29.80 5.41
CA GLY A 365 21.63 30.98 4.58
C GLY A 365 22.83 31.89 4.40
N PRO A 366 23.67 32.16 5.42
CA PRO A 366 24.89 32.94 5.23
C PRO A 366 25.82 32.31 4.17
N ALA A 367 26.04 30.99 4.24
CA ALA A 367 26.91 30.28 3.29
C ALA A 367 26.32 30.29 1.86
N LEU A 368 25.02 30.04 1.72
CA LEU A 368 24.32 30.07 0.43
C LEU A 368 24.32 31.47 -0.21
N ARG A 369 24.14 32.53 0.59
CA ARG A 369 24.24 33.92 0.10
C ARG A 369 25.67 34.29 -0.29
N ALA A 370 26.66 33.89 0.50
CA ALA A 370 28.07 34.14 0.23
C ALA A 370 28.53 33.47 -1.09
N ALA A 371 28.05 32.26 -1.37
CA ALA A 371 28.34 31.53 -2.61
C ALA A 371 27.96 32.30 -3.88
N LEU A 372 26.99 33.21 -3.80
CA LEU A 372 26.52 34.04 -4.92
C LEU A 372 26.89 35.52 -4.77
N ALA A 373 27.74 35.89 -3.82
CA ALA A 373 28.12 37.28 -3.57
C ALA A 373 28.95 37.88 -4.71
N ALA A 374 29.63 37.05 -5.51
CA ALA A 374 30.41 37.50 -6.66
C ALA A 374 29.54 38.01 -7.83
N PHE A 375 28.25 37.66 -7.86
CA PHE A 375 27.33 38.14 -8.88
C PHE A 375 26.62 39.42 -8.39
N PRO A 376 26.44 40.44 -9.24
CA PRO A 376 25.67 41.63 -8.89
C PRO A 376 24.21 41.30 -8.56
N GLU A 377 23.54 42.16 -7.80
CA GLU A 377 22.11 42.02 -7.57
C GLU A 377 21.31 42.24 -8.87
N ALA A 378 20.19 41.54 -8.99
CA ALA A 378 19.26 41.69 -10.10
C ALA A 378 17.81 41.79 -9.59
N PRO A 379 16.88 42.34 -10.38
CA PRO A 379 15.46 42.29 -10.06
C PRO A 379 14.97 40.85 -9.96
N ALA A 380 14.07 40.59 -9.00
CA ALA A 380 13.44 39.28 -8.85
C ALA A 380 12.46 38.98 -9.99
N LEU A 381 12.41 37.71 -10.38
CA LEU A 381 11.45 37.20 -11.34
C LEU A 381 10.10 36.95 -10.64
N PRO A 382 8.97 37.05 -11.36
CA PRO A 382 7.64 36.76 -10.82
C PRO A 382 7.37 35.25 -10.73
N PHE A 383 8.34 34.47 -10.23
CA PHE A 383 8.29 33.03 -10.06
C PHE A 383 8.70 32.65 -8.64
N GLU A 384 7.86 31.88 -7.95
CA GLU A 384 8.17 31.42 -6.60
C GLU A 384 7.70 29.96 -6.45
N PRO A 385 8.60 29.01 -6.19
CA PRO A 385 8.22 27.64 -5.92
C PRO A 385 7.58 27.53 -4.53
N ALA A 386 6.58 26.66 -4.41
CA ALA A 386 5.84 26.46 -3.19
C ALA A 386 6.53 25.42 -2.30
N TYR A 387 7.42 25.85 -1.41
CA TYR A 387 8.04 25.01 -0.38
C TYR A 387 7.76 25.59 1.00
N PHE A 388 7.19 24.76 1.88
CA PHE A 388 6.73 25.16 3.20
C PHE A 388 7.51 24.46 4.31
N ASP A 389 7.55 25.09 5.49
CA ASP A 389 8.15 24.56 6.71
C ASP A 389 9.65 24.22 6.62
N ALA A 390 10.35 24.86 5.68
CA ALA A 390 11.80 24.87 5.67
C ALA A 390 12.31 25.56 6.95
N ARG A 391 13.36 25.00 7.56
CA ARG A 391 14.06 25.60 8.71
C ARG A 391 14.69 26.93 8.34
N GLU A 392 15.18 27.02 7.11
CA GLU A 392 15.67 28.25 6.52
C GLU A 392 15.35 28.27 5.03
N ALA A 393 14.92 29.43 4.51
CA ALA A 393 14.69 29.65 3.10
C ALA A 393 15.56 30.81 2.62
N VAL A 394 16.35 30.57 1.59
CA VAL A 394 17.17 31.58 0.92
C VAL A 394 16.52 31.90 -0.40
N ARG A 395 16.24 33.19 -0.62
CA ARG A 395 15.65 33.73 -1.84
C ARG A 395 16.44 34.95 -2.23
N LEU A 396 17.05 34.92 -3.41
CA LEU A 396 17.84 36.04 -3.92
C LEU A 396 17.95 35.99 -5.43
N SER A 397 18.20 37.15 -6.02
CA SER A 397 18.30 37.32 -7.47
C SER A 397 19.65 37.94 -7.81
N ARG A 398 20.30 37.38 -8.84
CA ARG A 398 21.65 37.76 -9.24
C ARG A 398 21.75 37.93 -10.75
N SER A 399 22.57 38.88 -11.17
CA SER A 399 22.86 39.13 -12.58
C SER A 399 23.97 38.18 -13.03
N VAL A 400 23.66 37.27 -13.94
CA VAL A 400 24.62 36.36 -14.59
C VAL A 400 24.55 36.62 -16.08
N ASP A 401 25.68 37.02 -16.68
CA ASP A 401 25.75 37.44 -18.09
C ASP A 401 24.71 38.54 -18.44
N GLY A 402 24.45 39.47 -17.53
CA GLY A 402 23.54 40.60 -17.73
C GLY A 402 22.05 40.27 -17.63
N GLN A 403 21.67 39.05 -17.25
CA GLN A 403 20.29 38.62 -17.08
C GLN A 403 20.03 38.10 -15.65
N PRO A 404 18.82 38.25 -15.12
CA PRO A 404 18.48 37.77 -13.78
C PRO A 404 18.49 36.23 -13.71
N VAL A 405 19.05 35.72 -12.62
CA VAL A 405 18.95 34.35 -12.15
C VAL A 405 18.40 34.38 -10.73
N ASP A 406 17.18 33.88 -10.56
CA ASP A 406 16.53 33.73 -9.27
C ASP A 406 16.94 32.41 -8.64
N VAL A 407 17.28 32.47 -7.35
CA VAL A 407 17.74 31.32 -6.58
C VAL A 407 16.85 31.16 -5.36
N HIS A 408 16.21 30.00 -5.27
CA HIS A 408 15.44 29.57 -4.11
C HIS A 408 16.07 28.30 -3.55
N ALA A 409 16.53 28.35 -2.29
CA ALA A 409 17.03 27.18 -1.58
C ALA A 409 16.28 27.02 -0.26
N PHE A 410 15.74 25.83 -0.03
CA PHE A 410 14.91 25.50 1.13
C PHE A 410 15.59 24.39 1.93
N TYR A 411 16.00 24.69 3.16
CA TYR A 411 16.71 23.76 4.02
C TYR A 411 15.78 23.12 5.04
N TYR A 412 15.88 21.81 5.18
CA TYR A 412 15.09 20.96 6.06
C TYR A 412 16.02 20.15 6.97
N ALA A 413 15.61 20.04 8.23
CA ALA A 413 16.23 19.22 9.27
C ALA A 413 15.22 18.98 10.40
N ARG A 414 15.32 17.84 11.09
CA ARG A 414 14.29 17.34 12.01
C ARG A 414 12.91 17.31 11.34
N GLN A 415 12.86 16.63 10.20
CA GLN A 415 11.65 16.39 9.43
C GLN A 415 10.77 15.43 10.22
N HIS A 416 9.48 15.76 10.30
CA HIS A 416 8.45 14.92 10.89
C HIS A 416 7.18 15.00 10.03
N GLU A 417 6.16 14.22 10.37
CA GLU A 417 4.86 14.23 9.67
C GLU A 417 4.36 15.68 9.53
N SER A 418 4.11 16.11 8.29
CA SER A 418 3.75 17.48 7.88
C SER A 418 4.87 18.55 7.91
N GLN A 419 6.15 18.22 8.08
CA GLN A 419 7.30 19.14 7.92
C GLN A 419 8.44 18.44 7.17
N GLU A 420 8.13 17.89 6.00
CA GLU A 420 9.08 17.18 5.15
C GLU A 420 9.42 17.99 3.91
N MET A 421 10.65 17.85 3.41
CA MET A 421 11.08 18.44 2.15
C MET A 421 10.24 17.91 0.98
N ILE A 422 9.90 16.63 1.00
CA ILE A 422 9.12 15.94 -0.04
C ILE A 422 7.73 15.67 0.51
N HIS A 423 6.81 16.57 0.19
CA HIS A 423 5.42 16.52 0.62
C HIS A 423 4.51 16.95 -0.53
N ALA A 424 3.26 16.48 -0.57
CA ALA A 424 2.31 16.82 -1.65
C ALA A 424 2.07 18.34 -1.83
N ARG A 425 2.28 19.12 -0.77
CA ARG A 425 2.17 20.59 -0.79
C ARG A 425 3.42 21.30 -1.32
N ASN A 426 4.56 20.61 -1.31
CA ASN A 426 5.82 21.16 -1.77
C ASN A 426 5.96 20.86 -3.26
N THR A 427 5.76 21.89 -4.08
CA THR A 427 5.76 21.76 -5.53
C THR A 427 6.51 22.92 -6.19
N LEU A 428 7.16 22.62 -7.31
CA LEU A 428 7.80 23.62 -8.14
C LEU A 428 6.77 24.58 -8.75
N VAL A 429 5.70 24.03 -9.33
CA VAL A 429 4.58 24.75 -9.93
C VAL A 429 3.31 23.98 -9.57
N LYS A 430 2.30 24.66 -9.03
CA LYS A 430 1.02 24.01 -8.74
C LYS A 430 0.31 23.64 -10.05
N LEU A 431 -0.43 22.53 -10.07
CA LEU A 431 -1.14 22.07 -11.27
C LEU A 431 -2.14 23.12 -11.79
N ASP A 432 -2.67 23.95 -10.89
CA ASP A 432 -3.63 25.03 -11.12
C ASP A 432 -3.01 26.44 -11.04
N ASP A 433 -1.68 26.58 -11.15
CA ASP A 433 -1.03 27.89 -11.07
C ASP A 433 -1.51 28.81 -12.23
N PRO A 434 -2.14 29.96 -11.94
CA PRO A 434 -2.69 30.84 -12.97
C PRO A 434 -1.61 31.63 -13.73
N ARG A 435 -0.37 31.65 -13.23
CA ARG A 435 0.73 32.47 -13.77
C ARG A 435 1.71 31.66 -14.61
N TRP A 436 1.94 30.40 -14.28
CA TRP A 436 2.96 29.58 -14.93
C TRP A 436 2.46 28.17 -15.22
N SER A 437 2.62 27.74 -16.48
CA SER A 437 2.36 26.37 -16.89
C SER A 437 3.65 25.69 -17.36
N ILE A 438 3.82 24.40 -17.04
CA ILE A 438 4.95 23.61 -17.52
C ILE A 438 4.70 23.23 -18.98
N ARG A 439 5.47 23.81 -19.90
CA ARG A 439 5.40 23.50 -21.35
C ARG A 439 6.19 22.26 -21.72
N SER A 440 7.33 22.04 -21.07
CA SER A 440 8.17 20.86 -21.29
C SER A 440 9.05 20.59 -20.07
N SER A 441 9.29 19.32 -19.79
CA SER A 441 10.24 18.85 -18.77
C SER A 441 11.38 18.06 -19.40
N GLY A 442 12.55 18.09 -18.77
CA GLY A 442 13.73 17.33 -19.15
C GLY A 442 14.68 17.15 -17.96
N SER A 443 15.88 16.63 -18.23
CA SER A 443 16.98 16.53 -17.26
C SER A 443 18.23 17.16 -17.84
N GLU A 444 19.05 17.77 -16.99
CA GLU A 444 20.30 18.40 -17.34
C GLU A 444 21.42 17.80 -16.46
N SER A 445 22.55 17.49 -17.09
CA SER A 445 23.73 17.03 -16.36
C SER A 445 24.44 18.23 -15.74
N THR A 446 24.69 18.17 -14.44
CA THR A 446 25.43 19.20 -13.71
C THR A 446 26.73 18.59 -13.15
N PRO A 447 27.75 19.41 -12.79
CA PRO A 447 28.99 18.90 -12.20
C PRO A 447 28.80 18.11 -10.90
N PHE A 448 27.64 18.27 -10.26
CA PHE A 448 27.28 17.67 -8.98
C PHE A 448 26.17 16.61 -9.10
N GLY A 449 25.73 16.25 -10.31
CA GLY A 449 24.72 15.21 -10.53
C GLY A 449 23.77 15.53 -11.68
N GLN A 450 22.47 15.39 -11.43
CA GLN A 450 21.42 15.77 -12.38
C GLN A 450 20.47 16.79 -11.77
N ALA A 451 19.94 17.68 -12.60
CA ALA A 451 18.86 18.59 -12.25
C ALA A 451 17.69 18.40 -13.22
N ALA A 452 16.47 18.48 -12.71
CA ALA A 452 15.27 18.52 -13.54
C ALA A 452 15.21 19.90 -14.18
N SER A 453 14.83 19.94 -15.46
CA SER A 453 14.76 21.16 -16.25
C SER A 453 13.35 21.35 -16.76
N TYR A 454 12.75 22.50 -16.44
CA TYR A 454 11.38 22.84 -16.78
C TYR A 454 11.37 24.13 -17.59
N ARG A 455 10.62 24.14 -18.69
CA ARG A 455 10.30 25.36 -19.42
C ARG A 455 8.91 25.82 -18.99
N LEU A 456 8.85 26.96 -18.31
CA LEU A 456 7.61 27.55 -17.87
C LEU A 456 7.18 28.62 -18.86
N VAL A 457 5.87 28.72 -19.10
CA VAL A 457 5.27 29.75 -19.94
C VAL A 457 4.15 30.44 -19.19
N SER A 458 4.15 31.78 -19.23
CA SER A 458 3.08 32.60 -18.67
C SER A 458 1.99 32.87 -19.71
N PRO A 459 0.76 33.23 -19.28
CA PRO A 459 -0.31 33.65 -20.19
C PRO A 459 0.09 34.81 -21.12
N GLY A 460 1.01 35.68 -20.66
CA GLY A 460 1.56 36.80 -21.43
C GLY A 460 2.68 36.43 -22.40
N GLY A 461 3.02 35.14 -22.54
CA GLY A 461 4.05 34.65 -23.46
C GLY A 461 5.48 34.64 -22.92
N ALA A 462 5.71 35.14 -21.71
CA ALA A 462 7.04 35.11 -21.10
C ALA A 462 7.47 33.67 -20.82
N MET A 463 8.76 33.37 -21.02
CA MET A 463 9.31 32.02 -20.84
C MET A 463 10.45 32.01 -19.82
N LEU A 464 10.40 31.04 -18.90
CA LEU A 464 11.47 30.79 -17.94
C LEU A 464 12.06 29.41 -18.16
N LEU A 465 13.39 29.31 -18.01
CA LEU A 465 14.07 28.05 -17.78
C LEU A 465 14.26 27.88 -16.28
N VAL A 466 13.77 26.78 -15.73
CA VAL A 466 13.84 26.47 -14.31
C VAL A 466 14.57 25.15 -14.10
N TRP A 467 15.61 25.16 -13.28
CA TRP A 467 16.32 23.96 -12.82
C TRP A 467 15.95 23.66 -11.38
N HIS A 468 15.74 22.39 -11.07
CA HIS A 468 15.36 21.93 -9.74
C HIS A 468 16.04 20.62 -9.37
N TRP A 469 16.50 20.51 -8.13
CA TRP A 469 17.04 19.28 -7.57
C TRP A 469 16.96 19.26 -6.05
N TYR A 470 17.10 18.06 -5.49
CA TYR A 470 17.25 17.81 -4.07
C TYR A 470 18.69 17.45 -3.74
N ALA A 471 19.19 17.89 -2.58
CA ALA A 471 20.49 17.52 -2.04
C ALA A 471 20.33 16.95 -0.62
N VAL A 472 20.88 15.75 -0.39
CA VAL A 472 20.82 15.03 0.90
C VAL A 472 22.12 14.25 1.09
N ASP A 473 22.84 14.49 2.19
CA ASP A 473 24.14 13.83 2.50
C ASP A 473 25.13 13.85 1.31
N GLY A 474 25.15 14.97 0.59
CA GLY A 474 25.92 15.21 -0.63
C GLY A 474 25.50 14.43 -1.87
N TRP A 475 24.45 13.62 -1.80
CA TRP A 475 23.76 13.12 -2.99
C TRP A 475 22.87 14.22 -3.57
N GLN A 476 22.95 14.44 -4.88
CA GLN A 476 22.09 15.40 -5.57
C GLN A 476 21.30 14.71 -6.69
N SER A 477 19.98 14.86 -6.68
CA SER A 477 19.09 14.18 -7.61
C SER A 477 17.81 14.98 -7.88
N PRO A 478 17.25 14.92 -9.10
CA PRO A 478 15.93 15.46 -9.38
C PRO A 478 14.80 14.54 -8.90
N SER A 479 15.12 13.29 -8.53
CA SER A 479 14.12 12.29 -8.14
C SER A 479 13.78 12.43 -6.66
N ALA A 480 12.52 12.77 -6.38
CA ALA A 480 11.99 12.76 -5.02
C ALA A 480 12.16 11.39 -4.32
N TYR A 481 11.93 10.28 -5.04
CA TYR A 481 12.12 8.94 -4.48
C TYR A 481 13.57 8.68 -4.05
N ARG A 482 14.55 9.09 -4.87
CA ARG A 482 15.97 8.92 -4.52
C ARG A 482 16.38 9.80 -3.36
N ALA A 483 15.88 11.04 -3.31
CA ALA A 483 16.13 11.96 -2.20
C ALA A 483 15.54 11.43 -0.89
N LYS A 484 14.30 10.91 -0.91
CA LYS A 484 13.64 10.31 0.27
C LYS A 484 14.38 9.06 0.77
N ALA A 485 14.85 8.21 -0.15
CA ALA A 485 15.71 7.07 0.19
C ALA A 485 17.08 7.51 0.76
N ALA A 486 17.68 8.57 0.21
CA ALA A 486 18.92 9.13 0.74
C ALA A 486 18.73 9.72 2.15
N THR A 487 17.61 10.39 2.43
CA THR A 487 17.28 10.90 3.78
C THR A 487 17.15 9.76 4.78
N ALA A 488 16.43 8.69 4.42
CA ALA A 488 16.29 7.51 5.27
C ALA A 488 17.65 6.85 5.56
N TRP A 489 18.50 6.73 4.55
CA TRP A 489 19.84 6.16 4.69
C TRP A 489 20.74 7.04 5.58
N SER A 490 20.70 8.36 5.38
CA SER A 490 21.49 9.33 6.16
C SER A 490 21.12 9.31 7.64
N LEU A 491 19.81 9.22 7.95
CA LEU A 491 19.32 8.99 9.31
C LEU A 491 19.80 7.66 9.88
N ALA A 492 19.73 6.59 9.09
CA ALA A 492 20.15 5.25 9.50
C ALA A 492 21.65 5.15 9.80
N THR A 493 22.50 5.91 9.10
CA THR A 493 23.95 5.98 9.32
C THR A 493 24.37 7.03 10.34
N GLY A 494 23.41 7.77 10.93
CA GLY A 494 23.69 8.77 11.97
C GLY A 494 24.20 10.11 11.45
N HIS A 495 24.09 10.39 10.16
CA HIS A 495 24.44 11.70 9.57
C HIS A 495 23.30 12.73 9.67
N GLY A 496 22.12 12.31 10.15
CA GLY A 496 20.94 13.15 10.29
C GLY A 496 20.11 13.24 9.00
N ASP A 497 19.18 14.18 8.95
CA ASP A 497 18.22 14.36 7.83
C ASP A 497 18.39 15.71 7.12
N HIS A 498 19.60 16.26 7.17
CA HIS A 498 19.95 17.51 6.49
C HIS A 498 19.64 17.42 4.99
N SER A 499 18.68 18.23 4.55
CA SER A 499 18.17 18.16 3.19
C SER A 499 17.96 19.57 2.63
N VAL A 500 18.28 19.77 1.35
CA VAL A 500 18.09 21.06 0.66
C VAL A 500 17.34 20.83 -0.65
N ALA A 501 16.25 21.56 -0.87
CA ALA A 501 15.62 21.67 -2.18
C ALA A 501 16.09 22.98 -2.83
N VAL A 502 16.63 22.90 -4.05
CA VAL A 502 17.15 24.05 -4.78
C VAL A 502 16.37 24.24 -6.08
N THR A 503 16.00 25.49 -6.35
CA THR A 503 15.39 25.93 -7.61
C THR A 503 16.13 27.14 -8.14
N LEU A 504 16.52 27.09 -9.41
CA LEU A 504 17.09 28.22 -10.14
C LEU A 504 16.19 28.58 -11.31
N ALA A 505 15.93 29.86 -11.56
CA ALA A 505 15.11 30.33 -12.68
C ALA A 505 15.79 31.48 -13.44
N THR A 506 15.70 31.47 -14.77
CA THR A 506 16.18 32.58 -15.62
C THR A 506 15.30 32.73 -16.86
N PRO A 507 15.15 33.94 -17.44
CA PRO A 507 14.42 34.13 -18.68
C PRO A 507 15.05 33.38 -19.86
N ILE A 508 14.19 32.81 -20.71
CA ILE A 508 14.51 32.38 -22.07
C ILE A 508 14.03 33.54 -22.94
N GLY A 509 14.94 34.35 -23.49
CA GLY A 509 14.59 35.58 -24.21
C GLY A 509 13.52 35.40 -25.31
N ASP A 510 12.93 36.51 -25.76
CA ASP A 510 11.63 36.58 -26.46
C ASP A 510 11.44 35.66 -27.67
N GLU A 511 12.51 35.25 -28.36
CA GLU A 511 12.40 34.37 -29.54
C GLU A 511 12.32 32.87 -29.19
N GLY A 512 12.59 32.46 -27.93
CA GLY A 512 12.48 31.06 -27.49
C GLY A 512 13.37 30.06 -28.25
N GLY A 513 14.27 30.55 -29.11
CA GLY A 513 15.09 29.76 -30.00
C GLY A 513 16.16 28.94 -29.28
N ALA A 514 16.75 27.97 -29.99
CA ALA A 514 17.77 27.07 -29.43
C ALA A 514 18.97 27.83 -28.82
N ALA A 515 19.39 28.95 -29.42
CA ALA A 515 20.46 29.79 -28.90
C ALA A 515 20.08 30.50 -27.58
N ALA A 516 18.85 31.03 -27.49
CA ALA A 516 18.35 31.66 -26.26
C ALA A 516 18.26 30.64 -25.11
N LEU A 517 17.81 29.42 -25.41
CA LEU A 517 17.77 28.32 -24.45
C LEU A 517 19.19 27.90 -24.01
N GLN A 518 20.14 27.81 -24.93
CA GLN A 518 21.53 27.47 -24.61
C GLN A 518 22.18 28.54 -23.72
N SER A 519 21.91 29.82 -24.01
CA SER A 519 22.35 30.94 -23.18
C SER A 519 21.74 30.87 -21.77
N ALA A 520 20.44 30.58 -21.66
CA ALA A 520 19.77 30.36 -20.38
C ALA A 520 20.38 29.19 -19.58
N ARG A 521 20.65 28.05 -20.23
CA ARG A 521 21.35 26.91 -19.61
C ARG A 521 22.73 27.29 -19.09
N SER A 522 23.50 28.07 -19.85
CA SER A 522 24.83 28.52 -19.43
C SER A 522 24.77 29.40 -18.17
N ARG A 523 23.80 30.31 -18.08
CA ARG A 523 23.58 31.13 -16.88
C ARG A 523 23.25 30.28 -15.65
N LEU A 524 22.30 29.35 -15.79
CA LEU A 524 21.93 28.44 -14.70
C LEU A 524 23.11 27.56 -14.28
N ALA A 525 23.90 27.06 -15.22
CA ALA A 525 25.10 26.26 -14.93
C ALA A 525 26.13 27.05 -14.11
N LYS A 526 26.40 28.32 -14.45
CA LYS A 526 27.31 29.19 -13.68
C LYS A 526 26.83 29.40 -12.25
N ALA A 527 25.56 29.77 -12.07
CA ALA A 527 24.97 29.96 -10.74
C ALA A 527 24.95 28.65 -9.93
N ALA A 528 24.57 27.54 -10.54
CA ALA A 528 24.54 26.23 -9.92
C ALA A 528 25.94 25.77 -9.48
N THR A 529 26.97 26.04 -10.29
CA THR A 529 28.37 25.70 -9.99
C THR A 529 28.89 26.49 -8.79
N ALA A 530 28.56 27.78 -8.71
CA ALA A 530 28.90 28.61 -7.55
C ALA A 530 28.18 28.15 -6.27
N LEU A 531 26.93 27.69 -6.37
CA LEU A 531 26.13 27.21 -5.23
C LEU A 531 26.54 25.82 -4.72
N ALA A 532 27.04 24.95 -5.60
CA ALA A 532 27.22 23.53 -5.34
C ALA A 532 28.00 23.21 -4.06
N PRO A 533 29.13 23.88 -3.73
CA PRO A 533 29.87 23.60 -2.49
C PRO A 533 29.07 23.93 -1.23
N ALA A 534 28.31 25.03 -1.23
CA ALA A 534 27.50 25.44 -0.09
C ALA A 534 26.30 24.50 0.10
N VAL A 535 25.69 24.04 -1.00
CA VAL A 535 24.60 23.05 -0.99
C VAL A 535 25.09 21.68 -0.50
N ASP A 536 26.26 21.20 -0.97
CA ASP A 536 26.85 19.93 -0.48
C ASP A 536 27.14 20.01 1.02
N ALA A 537 27.79 21.08 1.48
CA ALA A 537 28.06 21.29 2.91
C ALA A 537 26.76 21.30 3.73
N ALA A 538 25.76 22.09 3.32
CA ALA A 538 24.47 22.17 3.98
C ALA A 538 23.75 20.82 4.07
N SER A 539 23.76 20.05 2.97
CA SER A 539 23.14 18.71 2.91
C SER A 539 23.84 17.67 3.79
N ARG A 540 25.06 17.95 4.25
CA ARG A 540 25.83 17.10 5.19
C ARG A 540 25.87 17.68 6.61
N GLY A 541 25.03 18.68 6.90
CA GLY A 541 25.00 19.32 8.23
C GLY A 541 26.23 20.16 8.55
N ARG A 542 26.97 20.63 7.53
CA ARG A 542 28.14 21.51 7.69
C ARG A 542 27.81 22.92 7.21
N THR A 543 28.25 23.92 7.95
CA THR A 543 28.32 25.29 7.44
C THR A 543 29.61 25.42 6.65
N ALA A 544 29.55 25.79 5.37
CA ALA A 544 30.77 26.03 4.59
C ALA A 544 31.58 27.14 5.28
N THR A 545 32.68 26.79 5.93
CA THR A 545 33.64 27.77 6.44
C THR A 545 34.24 28.47 5.24
N ALA A 546 34.11 29.79 5.19
CA ALA A 546 34.86 30.63 4.27
C ALA A 546 36.36 30.38 4.49
N GLY A 547 37.00 29.57 3.63
CA GLY A 547 38.43 29.30 3.73
C GLY A 547 38.88 27.95 3.22
N ALA A 548 38.98 27.82 1.90
CA ALA A 548 40.08 27.10 1.24
C ALA A 548 40.22 27.75 -0.14
N GLN A 549 41.02 28.82 -0.17
CA GLN A 549 41.59 29.37 -1.40
C GLN A 549 42.62 28.41 -1.96
#